data_AF-A0A6C2YLC5-F1
#
_entry.id   AF-A0A6C2YLC5-F1
#
_cell.length_a   1.000
_cell.length_b   1.000
_cell.length_c   1.000
_cell.angle_alpha   90.00
_cell.angle_beta   90.00
_cell.angle_gamma   90.00
#
_symmetry.space_group_name_H-M   'P 1'
#
loop_
_entity.id
_entity.type
_entity.pdbx_description
1 polymer ?
#
loop_
_entity_poly.entity_id
_entity_poly.type
_entity_poly.pdbx_seq_one_letter_code
_entity_poly.pdbx_strand_id
1 'polypeptide(L)'
;MKLLNSTILHLREWFQLSGWFSLAVFASIIGLEIVGRQSTSDLHDSLAAGFLVLIGVVVQMRHRHAPIPWVSWLFRIGNRIGSNIDTLTKFEIGIDLRGTPPLPRRMPPVMLGAMALLVVGCCATTAAWLMLPEGWRTVGMVGSYTLYLLGLSALWLVLFVAVLFGVFLPISVMLNGFRGRPLLSDEPFPPGSMFSIAIYLGVLVAAELTLPISIVPILTLTVGIVSIGLMLPRGSHPMPFLWRGNDPRRIASLPVHRLAFGGLASLAFLLLLTTIASIGGRLFNRLEASQNMPITMLLGTAMTWLTPGLLFAGIYALASLWWNDPCRRSKPSVLVRDLQELGTKRVGAILRKWGFQPHFGVRKCYPSDVAIEVVMPAESEAREFDPRWPLKVSLDDLDEELVRERLERRGEIQLRRYIVHQLKRLIAEVRSQEYQNGSGFWIAPHLLLINGVLRDEPEESPERDESLMMKPLGTPYSVLLHRPARQYLFRMLRALQVDLIFLEDGISSKRLARVLRQMFELYDRSGGETGTGIRVEEIHFQLIPKIRVMIHEFTVDQPFQSDVYPEPKFEELGRARILHIFRDRGAEDSLSDAPRDWTSTPMPISYR
;
A
#
# COMPACT_ATOMS: atom_id res chain seq x y z
N MET A 1 -57.67 -40.93 5.62
CA MET A 1 -56.67 -41.72 6.38
C MET A 1 -55.26 -41.69 5.80
N LYS A 2 -55.02 -41.85 4.49
CA LYS A 2 -53.66 -41.80 3.91
C LYS A 2 -52.88 -40.50 4.19
N LEU A 3 -53.54 -39.33 4.13
CA LEU A 3 -52.95 -38.03 4.47
C LEU A 3 -52.51 -37.93 5.95
N LEU A 4 -53.27 -38.55 6.86
CA LEU A 4 -53.00 -38.49 8.31
C LEU A 4 -51.82 -39.39 8.68
N ASN A 5 -51.74 -40.59 8.08
CA ASN A 5 -50.59 -41.48 8.23
C ASN A 5 -49.31 -40.91 7.59
N SER A 6 -49.40 -40.23 6.44
CA SER A 6 -48.22 -39.59 5.84
C SER A 6 -47.72 -38.42 6.69
N THR A 7 -48.62 -37.61 7.27
CA THR A 7 -48.21 -36.55 8.20
C THR A 7 -47.63 -37.10 9.50
N ILE A 8 -48.16 -38.20 10.04
CA ILE A 8 -47.64 -38.82 11.27
C ILE A 8 -46.26 -39.47 11.05
N LEU A 9 -46.05 -40.12 9.91
CA LEU A 9 -44.75 -40.68 9.54
C LEU A 9 -43.70 -39.58 9.32
N HIS A 10 -44.06 -38.50 8.62
CA HIS A 10 -43.17 -37.33 8.48
C HIS A 10 -42.88 -36.65 9.82
N LEU A 11 -43.87 -36.50 10.70
CA LEU A 11 -43.65 -35.99 12.07
C LEU A 11 -42.69 -36.90 12.84
N ARG A 12 -42.87 -38.23 12.78
CA ARG A 12 -42.00 -39.18 13.47
C ARG A 12 -40.56 -39.15 12.96
N GLU A 13 -40.36 -39.09 11.65
CA GLU A 13 -39.03 -38.94 11.03
C GLU A 13 -38.38 -37.61 11.42
N TRP A 14 -39.15 -36.53 11.50
CA TRP A 14 -38.67 -35.22 11.94
C TRP A 14 -38.21 -35.22 13.41
N PHE A 15 -38.91 -35.97 14.25
CA PHE A 15 -38.62 -36.10 15.68
C PHE A 15 -37.49 -37.09 16.00
N GLN A 16 -37.16 -38.04 15.12
CA GLN A 16 -36.40 -39.22 15.53
C GLN A 16 -34.92 -39.03 15.86
N LEU A 17 -34.27 -37.89 15.51
CA LEU A 17 -32.94 -37.53 16.07
C LEU A 17 -32.59 -36.04 15.95
N SER A 18 -33.04 -35.33 14.91
CA SER A 18 -32.75 -33.89 14.70
C SER A 18 -33.68 -32.97 15.50
N GLY A 19 -34.91 -33.41 15.76
CA GLY A 19 -35.90 -32.65 16.51
C GLY A 19 -35.49 -32.38 17.95
N TRP A 20 -35.07 -33.42 18.69
CA TRP A 20 -34.62 -33.31 20.08
C TRP A 20 -33.38 -32.42 20.24
N PHE A 21 -32.41 -32.53 19.34
CA PHE A 21 -31.23 -31.66 19.33
C PHE A 21 -31.62 -30.19 19.11
N SER A 22 -32.49 -29.93 18.12
CA SER A 22 -32.94 -28.56 17.84
C SER A 22 -33.74 -27.99 19.02
N LEU A 23 -34.63 -28.80 19.61
CA LEU A 23 -35.37 -28.43 20.82
C LEU A 23 -34.43 -28.08 21.97
N ALA A 24 -33.37 -28.87 22.20
CA ALA A 24 -32.36 -28.60 23.22
C ALA A 24 -31.63 -27.28 22.96
N VAL A 25 -31.21 -27.01 21.71
CA VAL A 25 -30.56 -25.74 21.32
C VAL A 25 -31.50 -24.55 21.55
N PHE A 26 -32.75 -24.63 21.10
CA PHE A 26 -33.73 -23.56 21.33
C PHE A 26 -34.03 -23.37 22.82
N ALA A 27 -34.16 -24.46 23.58
CA ALA A 27 -34.33 -24.39 25.03
C ALA A 27 -33.12 -23.76 25.72
N SER A 28 -31.90 -24.04 25.27
CA SER A 28 -30.68 -23.39 25.77
C SER A 28 -30.65 -21.90 25.45
N ILE A 29 -31.04 -21.49 24.24
CA ILE A 29 -31.11 -20.07 23.85
C ILE A 29 -32.20 -19.33 24.65
N ILE A 30 -33.37 -19.93 24.83
CA ILE A 30 -34.45 -19.36 25.65
C ILE A 30 -34.02 -19.30 27.12
N GLY A 31 -33.38 -20.34 27.64
CA GLY A 31 -32.81 -20.36 28.98
C GLY A 31 -31.77 -19.24 29.16
N LEU A 32 -30.91 -19.03 28.17
CA LEU A 32 -29.93 -17.96 28.15
C LEU A 32 -30.60 -16.57 28.14
N GLU A 33 -31.68 -16.39 27.38
CA GLU A 33 -32.48 -15.17 27.37
C GLU A 33 -33.11 -14.88 28.74
N ILE A 34 -33.69 -15.88 29.40
CA ILE A 34 -34.35 -15.72 30.70
C ILE A 34 -33.33 -15.45 31.81
N VAL A 35 -32.27 -16.27 31.89
CA VAL A 35 -31.22 -16.13 32.91
C VAL A 35 -30.42 -14.85 32.68
N GLY A 36 -30.12 -14.54 31.42
CA GLY A 36 -29.36 -13.36 31.04
C GLY A 36 -30.04 -12.03 31.38
N ARG A 37 -31.38 -11.97 31.36
CA ARG A 37 -32.12 -10.79 31.82
C ARG A 37 -31.92 -10.46 33.30
N GLN A 38 -31.44 -11.42 34.09
CA GLN A 38 -31.09 -11.23 35.50
C GLN A 38 -29.60 -10.89 35.69
N SER A 39 -28.82 -10.83 34.61
CA SER A 39 -27.38 -10.53 34.63
C SER A 39 -27.12 -9.08 35.03
N THR A 40 -26.39 -8.89 36.12
CA THR A 40 -26.03 -7.56 36.64
C THR A 40 -24.66 -7.06 36.13
N SER A 41 -23.85 -7.94 35.55
CA SER A 41 -22.45 -7.65 35.18
C SER A 41 -22.06 -8.25 33.84
N ASP A 42 -21.15 -7.59 33.11
CA ASP A 42 -20.60 -8.14 31.87
C ASP A 42 -19.67 -9.35 32.06
N LEU A 43 -19.25 -9.66 33.30
CA LEU A 43 -18.61 -10.93 33.63
C LEU A 43 -19.54 -12.11 33.35
N HIS A 44 -20.82 -11.99 33.73
CA HIS A 44 -21.82 -12.99 33.41
C HIS A 44 -22.07 -13.05 31.91
N ASP A 45 -22.06 -11.90 31.23
CA ASP A 45 -22.19 -11.85 29.77
C ASP A 45 -20.99 -12.55 29.09
N SER A 46 -19.80 -12.51 29.67
CA SER A 46 -18.64 -13.24 29.12
C SER A 46 -18.80 -14.75 29.17
N LEU A 47 -19.35 -15.26 30.28
CA LEU A 47 -19.69 -16.68 30.42
C LEU A 47 -20.84 -17.06 29.48
N ALA A 48 -21.85 -16.20 29.37
CA ALA A 48 -22.97 -16.38 28.45
C ALA A 48 -22.51 -16.38 26.99
N ALA A 49 -21.58 -15.49 26.62
CA ALA A 49 -20.98 -15.43 25.29
C ALA A 49 -20.16 -16.70 25.01
N GLY A 50 -19.35 -17.16 25.97
CA GLY A 50 -18.61 -18.42 25.86
C GLY A 50 -19.55 -19.63 25.70
N PHE A 51 -20.65 -19.66 26.44
CA PHE A 51 -21.69 -20.68 26.29
C PHE A 51 -22.38 -20.61 24.92
N LEU A 52 -22.66 -19.40 24.41
CA LEU A 52 -23.23 -19.21 23.09
C LEU A 52 -22.29 -19.68 21.97
N VAL A 53 -20.98 -19.41 22.10
CA VAL A 53 -19.94 -19.94 21.20
C VAL A 53 -19.91 -21.47 21.27
N LEU A 54 -19.97 -22.06 22.47
CA LEU A 54 -20.02 -23.52 22.65
C LEU A 54 -21.25 -24.13 21.97
N ILE A 55 -22.44 -23.53 22.13
CA ILE A 55 -23.65 -23.94 21.40
C ILE A 55 -23.38 -23.87 19.89
N GLY A 56 -22.80 -22.78 19.39
CA GLY A 56 -22.45 -22.60 17.99
C GLY A 56 -21.52 -23.71 17.46
N VAL A 57 -20.48 -24.06 18.21
CA VAL A 57 -19.54 -25.14 17.88
C VAL A 57 -20.25 -26.49 17.86
N VAL A 58 -21.06 -26.81 18.88
CA VAL A 58 -21.83 -28.06 18.95
C VAL A 58 -22.83 -28.16 17.79
N VAL A 59 -23.53 -27.07 17.46
CA VAL A 59 -24.42 -26.98 16.29
C VAL A 59 -23.64 -27.21 14.99
N GLN A 60 -22.46 -26.59 14.84
CA GLN A 60 -21.62 -26.75 13.66
C GLN A 60 -21.11 -28.19 13.51
N MET A 61 -20.60 -28.80 14.60
CA MET A 61 -20.17 -30.19 14.62
C MET A 61 -21.32 -31.13 14.27
N ARG A 62 -22.50 -30.92 14.88
CA ARG A 62 -23.70 -31.72 14.58
C ARG A 62 -24.14 -31.55 13.12
N HIS A 63 -24.15 -30.31 12.61
CA HIS A 63 -24.54 -30.01 11.24
C HIS A 63 -23.63 -30.68 10.21
N ARG A 64 -22.32 -30.80 10.50
CA ARG A 64 -21.36 -31.54 9.65
C ARG A 64 -21.66 -33.04 9.57
N HIS A 65 -22.14 -33.65 10.66
CA HIS A 65 -22.50 -35.07 10.68
C HIS A 65 -23.91 -35.34 10.15
N ALA A 66 -24.87 -34.48 10.47
CA ALA A 66 -26.26 -34.59 10.06
C ALA A 66 -26.82 -33.18 9.82
N PRO A 67 -27.05 -32.77 8.55
CA PRO A 67 -27.43 -31.41 8.21
C PRO A 67 -28.78 -31.04 8.85
N ILE A 68 -28.74 -30.00 9.70
CA ILE A 68 -29.91 -29.48 10.41
C ILE A 68 -30.67 -28.50 9.51
N PRO A 69 -32.00 -28.68 9.27
CA PRO A 69 -32.75 -27.88 8.30
C PRO A 69 -32.74 -26.37 8.59
N TRP A 70 -33.00 -25.93 9.83
CA TRP A 70 -33.02 -24.51 10.18
C TRP A 70 -31.65 -23.85 10.04
N VAL A 71 -30.57 -24.58 10.35
CA VAL A 71 -29.19 -24.12 10.14
C VAL A 71 -28.91 -23.92 8.65
N SER A 72 -29.31 -24.87 7.81
CA SER A 72 -29.16 -24.75 6.35
C SER A 72 -29.96 -23.57 5.77
N TRP A 73 -31.14 -23.28 6.34
CA TRP A 73 -31.93 -22.12 5.99
C TRP A 73 -31.24 -20.82 6.40
N LEU A 74 -30.67 -20.75 7.61
CA LEU A 74 -29.87 -19.59 8.04
C LEU A 74 -28.63 -19.41 7.17
N PHE A 75 -27.91 -20.48 6.81
CA PHE A 75 -26.80 -20.39 5.87
C PHE A 75 -27.25 -19.93 4.49
N ARG A 76 -28.43 -20.33 4.00
CA ARG A 76 -28.96 -19.80 2.72
C ARG A 76 -29.27 -18.31 2.80
N ILE A 77 -29.84 -17.83 3.91
CA ILE A 77 -30.05 -16.39 4.13
C ILE A 77 -28.71 -15.67 4.23
N GLY A 78 -27.79 -16.20 5.02
CA GLY A 78 -26.44 -15.68 5.18
C GLY A 78 -25.68 -15.64 3.86
N ASN A 79 -25.76 -16.68 3.04
CA ASN A 79 -25.18 -16.73 1.70
C ASN A 79 -25.88 -15.80 0.73
N ARG A 80 -27.19 -15.56 0.87
CA ARG A 80 -27.90 -14.59 0.04
C ARG A 80 -27.47 -13.17 0.37
N ILE A 81 -27.44 -12.81 1.66
CA ILE A 81 -26.92 -11.54 2.14
C ILE A 81 -25.45 -11.40 1.76
N GLY A 82 -24.66 -12.44 2.00
CA GLY A 82 -23.25 -12.55 1.64
C GLY A 82 -23.03 -12.39 0.15
N SER A 83 -23.83 -13.01 -0.71
CA SER A 83 -23.74 -12.86 -2.17
C SER A 83 -24.19 -11.47 -2.63
N ASN A 84 -25.14 -10.83 -1.94
CA ASN A 84 -25.54 -9.46 -2.23
C ASN A 84 -24.45 -8.47 -1.80
N ILE A 85 -23.82 -8.71 -0.65
CA ILE A 85 -22.66 -7.94 -0.19
C ILE A 85 -21.50 -8.18 -1.15
N ASP A 86 -21.20 -9.43 -1.48
CA ASP A 86 -20.13 -9.85 -2.38
C ASP A 86 -20.34 -9.25 -3.77
N THR A 87 -21.55 -9.26 -4.32
CA THR A 87 -21.82 -8.53 -5.57
C THR A 87 -21.63 -7.03 -5.38
N LEU A 88 -22.01 -6.42 -4.25
CA LEU A 88 -21.74 -5.00 -4.03
C LEU A 88 -20.24 -4.69 -3.80
N THR A 89 -19.49 -5.61 -3.19
CA THR A 89 -18.09 -5.46 -2.75
C THR A 89 -17.09 -6.07 -3.69
N LYS A 90 -17.51 -6.86 -4.69
CA LYS A 90 -16.67 -7.33 -5.79
C LYS A 90 -16.36 -6.13 -6.64
N PHE A 91 -15.23 -5.53 -6.31
CA PHE A 91 -14.54 -4.64 -7.22
C PHE A 91 -13.16 -5.22 -7.44
N GLU A 92 -12.80 -5.35 -8.71
CA GLU A 92 -11.44 -5.72 -9.06
C GLU A 92 -10.59 -4.48 -8.96
N ILE A 93 -9.45 -4.59 -8.28
CA ILE A 93 -8.48 -3.52 -8.14
C ILE A 93 -7.33 -3.85 -9.08
N GLY A 94 -7.07 -2.98 -10.04
CA GLY A 94 -5.89 -3.03 -10.88
C GLY A 94 -5.00 -1.82 -10.64
N ILE A 95 -3.77 -1.85 -11.13
CA ILE A 95 -2.89 -0.68 -11.15
C ILE A 95 -2.92 -0.07 -12.56
N ASP A 96 -3.15 1.25 -12.68
CA ASP A 96 -2.97 1.99 -13.92
C ASP A 96 -1.56 2.60 -13.97
N LEU A 97 -0.68 2.01 -14.76
CA LEU A 97 0.65 2.57 -14.98
C LEU A 97 0.65 3.57 -16.15
N ARG A 98 -0.29 3.41 -17.08
CA ARG A 98 -0.32 4.17 -18.32
C ARG A 98 -1.02 5.51 -18.18
N GLY A 99 -2.13 5.63 -17.44
CA GLY A 99 -2.86 6.88 -17.18
C GLY A 99 -3.35 7.66 -18.42
N THR A 100 -3.22 7.10 -19.62
CA THR A 100 -3.56 7.73 -20.92
C THR A 100 -4.25 6.71 -21.83
N PRO A 101 -5.47 6.97 -22.34
CA PRO A 101 -6.32 8.12 -22.03
C PRO A 101 -6.71 8.18 -20.55
N PRO A 102 -7.03 9.38 -20.03
CA PRO A 102 -7.41 9.55 -18.64
C PRO A 102 -8.76 8.88 -18.37
N LEU A 103 -8.82 8.06 -17.32
CA LEU A 103 -10.03 7.40 -16.88
C LEU A 103 -10.80 8.28 -15.86
N PRO A 104 -12.15 8.18 -15.79
CA PRO A 104 -12.94 8.97 -14.87
C PRO A 104 -12.53 8.70 -13.42
N ARG A 105 -12.27 9.78 -12.66
CA ARG A 105 -11.80 9.68 -11.27
C ARG A 105 -12.97 9.55 -10.32
N ARG A 106 -13.22 8.36 -9.77
CA ARG A 106 -14.34 8.09 -8.85
C ARG A 106 -13.88 7.20 -7.69
N MET A 107 -14.47 7.40 -6.51
CA MET A 107 -14.31 6.46 -5.40
C MET A 107 -15.30 5.31 -5.53
N PRO A 108 -14.93 4.09 -5.11
CA PRO A 108 -15.89 3.00 -4.99
C PRO A 108 -17.05 3.41 -4.07
N PRO A 109 -18.32 3.22 -4.48
CA PRO A 109 -19.47 3.61 -3.66
C PRO A 109 -19.51 2.87 -2.33
N VAL A 110 -18.97 1.64 -2.28
CA VAL A 110 -18.83 0.84 -1.05
C VAL A 110 -17.97 1.56 -0.01
N MET A 111 -16.84 2.15 -0.44
CA MET A 111 -15.93 2.85 0.45
C MET A 111 -16.60 4.11 1.04
N LEU A 112 -17.34 4.85 0.22
CA LEU A 112 -18.13 6.01 0.69
C LEU A 112 -19.27 5.59 1.61
N GLY A 113 -19.98 4.51 1.27
CA GLY A 113 -21.07 3.94 2.07
C GLY A 113 -20.59 3.44 3.43
N ALA A 114 -19.46 2.73 3.47
CA ALA A 114 -18.83 2.26 4.71
C ALA A 114 -18.41 3.44 5.60
N MET A 115 -17.77 4.47 5.03
CA MET A 115 -17.39 5.66 5.78
C MET A 115 -18.62 6.42 6.31
N ALA A 116 -19.67 6.59 5.48
CA ALA A 116 -20.92 7.21 5.91
C ALA A 116 -21.60 6.41 7.03
N LEU A 117 -21.62 5.08 6.93
CA LEU A 117 -22.16 4.20 7.97
C LEU A 117 -21.40 4.34 9.28
N LEU A 118 -20.07 4.44 9.25
CA LEU A 118 -19.25 4.66 10.45
C LEU A 118 -19.55 6.02 11.09
N VAL A 119 -19.66 7.09 10.29
CA VAL A 119 -20.00 8.43 10.79
C VAL A 119 -21.40 8.45 11.42
N VAL A 120 -22.40 7.88 10.74
CA VAL A 120 -23.77 7.74 11.27
C VAL A 120 -23.76 6.89 12.54
N GLY A 121 -22.99 5.80 12.55
CA GLY A 121 -22.77 4.95 13.71
C GLY A 121 -22.25 5.74 14.91
N CYS A 122 -21.18 6.53 14.73
CA CYS A 122 -20.62 7.38 15.79
C CYS A 122 -21.65 8.37 16.35
N CYS A 123 -22.43 8.99 15.46
CA CYS A 123 -23.49 9.92 15.86
C CYS A 123 -24.60 9.20 16.64
N ALA A 124 -25.04 8.04 16.15
CA ALA A 124 -26.08 7.23 16.78
C ALA A 124 -25.64 6.70 18.15
N THR A 125 -24.41 6.19 18.28
CA THR A 125 -23.88 5.72 19.58
C THR A 125 -23.70 6.88 20.56
N THR A 126 -23.27 8.05 20.09
CA THR A 126 -23.19 9.25 20.93
C THR A 126 -24.57 9.66 21.41
N ALA A 127 -25.54 9.76 20.52
CA ALA A 127 -26.92 10.09 20.86
C ALA A 127 -27.53 9.07 21.83
N ALA A 128 -27.28 7.77 21.62
CA ALA A 128 -27.72 6.71 22.51
C ALA A 128 -27.18 6.90 23.93
N TRP A 129 -25.89 7.21 24.10
CA TRP A 129 -25.33 7.50 25.42
C TRP A 129 -25.88 8.77 26.07
N LEU A 130 -26.24 9.78 25.27
CA LEU A 130 -26.86 11.00 25.79
C LEU A 130 -28.32 10.77 26.24
N MET A 131 -29.07 9.93 25.51
CA MET A 131 -30.48 9.66 25.79
C MET A 131 -30.70 8.54 26.81
N LEU A 132 -29.74 7.62 26.95
CA LEU A 132 -29.82 6.44 27.82
C LEU A 132 -28.71 6.52 28.88
N PRO A 133 -28.91 7.26 29.98
CA PRO A 133 -27.88 7.48 30.99
C PRO A 133 -27.45 6.18 31.70
N GLU A 134 -28.34 5.19 31.75
CA GLU A 134 -28.07 3.85 32.29
C GLU A 134 -27.21 2.99 31.36
N GLY A 135 -26.95 3.46 30.13
CA GLY A 135 -26.20 2.75 29.10
C GLY A 135 -27.06 1.85 28.22
N TRP A 136 -26.47 1.42 27.11
CA TRP A 136 -27.15 0.60 26.11
C TRP A 136 -27.38 -0.85 26.58
N ARG A 137 -26.68 -1.30 27.63
CA ARG A 137 -26.91 -2.59 28.29
C ARG A 137 -28.37 -2.75 28.72
N THR A 138 -28.92 -1.77 29.44
CA THR A 138 -30.31 -1.85 29.94
C THR A 138 -31.30 -2.01 28.80
N VAL A 139 -31.14 -1.23 27.72
CA VAL A 139 -32.00 -1.34 26.53
C VAL A 139 -31.86 -2.70 25.86
N GLY A 140 -30.63 -3.21 25.73
CA GLY A 140 -30.34 -4.53 25.18
C GLY A 140 -31.02 -5.65 25.98
N MET A 141 -30.92 -5.62 27.31
CA MET A 141 -31.52 -6.60 28.22
C MET A 141 -33.05 -6.59 28.16
N VAL A 142 -33.68 -5.41 28.06
CA VAL A 142 -35.15 -5.29 27.97
C VAL A 142 -35.67 -5.82 26.63
N GLY A 143 -34.97 -5.52 25.54
CA GLY A 143 -35.34 -5.96 24.19
C GLY A 143 -35.12 -7.45 23.97
N SER A 144 -33.85 -7.85 23.84
CA SER A 144 -33.43 -9.23 23.65
C SER A 144 -32.00 -9.40 24.17
N TYR A 145 -31.86 -10.12 25.27
CA TYR A 145 -30.56 -10.37 25.89
C TYR A 145 -29.61 -11.11 24.93
N THR A 146 -30.12 -12.10 24.20
CA THR A 146 -29.33 -12.85 23.22
C THR A 146 -28.84 -12.01 22.05
N LEU A 147 -29.66 -11.11 21.51
CA LEU A 147 -29.22 -10.19 20.46
C LEU A 147 -28.20 -9.16 20.98
N TYR A 148 -28.43 -8.63 22.18
CA TYR A 148 -27.46 -7.78 22.89
C TYR A 148 -26.12 -8.49 23.06
N LEU A 149 -26.14 -9.75 23.51
CA LEU A 149 -24.96 -10.57 23.75
C LEU A 149 -24.16 -10.82 22.46
N LEU A 150 -24.84 -11.07 21.34
CA LEU A 150 -24.20 -11.19 20.03
C LEU A 150 -23.51 -9.88 19.62
N GLY A 151 -24.18 -8.75 19.79
CA GLY A 151 -23.61 -7.42 19.51
C GLY A 151 -22.42 -7.10 20.40
N LEU A 152 -22.51 -7.39 21.70
CA LEU A 152 -21.43 -7.22 22.67
C LEU A 152 -20.23 -8.11 22.33
N SER A 153 -20.47 -9.38 21.96
CA SER A 153 -19.41 -10.31 21.55
C SER A 153 -18.67 -9.83 20.30
N ALA A 154 -19.39 -9.30 19.31
CA ALA A 154 -18.79 -8.69 18.12
C ALA A 154 -17.96 -7.44 18.48
N LEU A 155 -18.47 -6.59 19.37
CA LEU A 155 -17.73 -5.43 19.86
C LEU A 155 -16.44 -5.85 20.59
N TRP A 156 -16.49 -6.85 21.48
CA TRP A 156 -15.31 -7.36 22.16
C TRP A 156 -14.27 -7.94 21.21
N LEU A 157 -14.70 -8.68 20.19
CA LEU A 157 -13.78 -9.20 19.17
C LEU A 157 -13.07 -8.05 18.44
N VAL A 158 -13.81 -7.01 18.02
CA VAL A 158 -13.23 -5.84 17.36
C VAL A 158 -12.28 -5.09 18.29
N LEU A 159 -12.66 -4.88 19.55
CA LEU A 159 -11.79 -4.24 20.56
C LEU A 159 -10.52 -5.04 20.81
N PHE A 160 -10.63 -6.36 20.97
CA PHE A 160 -9.48 -7.23 21.18
C PHE A 160 -8.51 -7.18 20.00
N VAL A 161 -9.03 -7.29 18.77
CA VAL A 161 -8.23 -7.15 17.53
C VAL A 161 -7.60 -5.76 17.46
N ALA A 162 -8.33 -4.69 17.77
CA ALA A 162 -7.80 -3.33 17.79
C ALA A 162 -6.71 -3.13 18.84
N VAL A 163 -6.83 -3.75 20.03
CA VAL A 163 -5.79 -3.75 21.06
C VAL A 163 -4.52 -4.46 20.56
N LEU A 164 -4.66 -5.64 19.96
CA LEU A 164 -3.53 -6.38 19.40
C LEU A 164 -2.79 -5.57 18.32
N PHE A 165 -3.52 -4.99 17.36
CA PHE A 165 -2.93 -4.11 16.35
C PHE A 165 -2.36 -2.82 16.96
N GLY A 166 -3.01 -2.27 17.98
CA GLY A 166 -2.59 -1.05 18.66
C GLY A 166 -1.30 -1.19 19.42
N VAL A 167 -0.98 -2.39 19.87
CA VAL A 167 0.35 -2.73 20.38
C VAL A 167 1.31 -2.97 19.19
N PHE A 168 0.97 -3.89 18.29
CA PHE A 168 1.92 -4.40 17.30
C PHE A 168 2.35 -3.39 16.22
N LEU A 169 1.42 -2.62 15.64
CA LEU A 169 1.71 -1.73 14.51
C LEU A 169 2.60 -0.54 14.88
N PRO A 170 2.35 0.20 15.98
CA PRO A 170 3.20 1.33 16.34
C PRO A 170 4.62 0.88 16.68
N ILE A 171 4.77 -0.25 17.38
CA ILE A 171 6.07 -0.87 17.66
C ILE A 171 6.79 -1.20 16.35
N SER A 172 6.10 -1.83 15.40
CA SER A 172 6.66 -2.17 14.09
C SER A 172 7.09 -0.92 13.31
N VAL A 173 6.28 0.14 13.33
CA VAL A 173 6.61 1.44 12.74
C VAL A 173 7.85 2.05 13.38
N MET A 174 7.95 2.06 14.71
CA MET A 174 9.12 2.61 15.40
C MET A 174 10.38 1.84 15.03
N LEU A 175 10.35 0.51 15.13
CA LEU A 175 11.54 -0.32 14.90
C LEU A 175 12.00 -0.30 13.44
N ASN A 176 11.07 -0.37 12.48
CA ASN A 176 11.39 -0.40 11.06
C ASN A 176 11.66 1.01 10.51
N GLY A 177 10.91 2.01 10.99
CA GLY A 177 11.04 3.39 10.58
C GLY A 177 12.40 4.00 10.92
N PHE A 178 12.94 3.74 12.11
CA PHE A 178 14.29 4.19 12.48
C PHE A 178 15.41 3.55 11.64
N ARG A 179 15.13 2.40 11.02
CA ARG A 179 16.10 1.65 10.22
C ARG A 179 15.94 1.83 8.72
N GLY A 180 14.93 2.60 8.28
CA GLY A 180 14.58 2.71 6.87
C GLY A 180 14.15 1.37 6.25
N ARG A 181 13.64 0.45 7.08
CA ARG A 181 13.19 -0.88 6.66
C ARG A 181 11.70 -0.89 6.30
N PRO A 182 11.26 -1.79 5.40
CA PRO A 182 9.83 -1.98 5.16
C PRO A 182 9.12 -2.40 6.44
N LEU A 183 7.83 -2.03 6.56
CA LEU A 183 7.03 -2.22 7.78
C LEU A 183 6.85 -3.69 8.17
N LEU A 184 6.81 -4.59 7.19
CA LEU A 184 6.58 -6.03 7.33
C LEU A 184 7.85 -6.82 6.99
N SER A 185 8.96 -6.50 7.66
CA SER A 185 10.20 -7.25 7.52
C SER A 185 10.17 -8.50 8.40
N ASP A 186 10.47 -9.67 7.84
CA ASP A 186 10.54 -10.96 8.56
C ASP A 186 11.73 -11.08 9.52
N GLU A 187 12.64 -10.10 9.52
CA GLU A 187 13.79 -10.13 10.41
C GLU A 187 13.36 -10.13 11.89
N PRO A 188 13.97 -10.97 12.73
CA PRO A 188 13.65 -11.03 14.14
C PRO A 188 13.84 -9.66 14.80
N PHE A 189 13.00 -9.40 15.81
CA PHE A 189 13.07 -8.14 16.53
C PHE A 189 14.47 -7.97 17.15
N PRO A 190 15.11 -6.80 16.96
CA PRO A 190 16.39 -6.55 17.58
C PRO A 190 16.27 -6.56 19.11
N PRO A 191 17.33 -6.88 19.87
CA PRO A 191 17.28 -6.93 21.33
C PRO A 191 16.84 -5.60 21.99
N GLY A 192 17.00 -4.46 21.31
CA GLY A 192 16.50 -3.15 21.76
C GLY A 192 14.98 -2.92 21.57
N SER A 193 14.26 -3.87 20.96
CA SER A 193 12.82 -3.76 20.73
C SER A 193 12.04 -3.67 22.04
N MET A 194 12.36 -4.53 23.01
CA MET A 194 11.70 -4.59 24.32
C MET A 194 11.73 -3.25 25.06
N PHE A 195 12.84 -2.51 24.95
CA PHE A 195 12.96 -1.18 25.53
C PHE A 195 12.01 -0.17 24.87
N SER A 196 11.86 -0.22 23.54
CA SER A 196 10.91 0.63 22.81
C SER A 196 9.46 0.31 23.18
N ILE A 197 9.15 -0.98 23.37
CA ILE A 197 7.83 -1.44 23.85
C ILE A 197 7.57 -0.90 25.27
N ALA A 198 8.53 -1.05 26.17
CA ALA A 198 8.41 -0.58 27.55
C ALA A 198 8.21 0.95 27.61
N ILE A 199 8.95 1.72 26.81
CA ILE A 199 8.75 3.17 26.69
C ILE A 199 7.34 3.48 26.18
N TYR A 200 6.92 2.83 25.10
CA TYR A 200 5.60 3.07 24.50
C TYR A 200 4.48 2.82 25.51
N LEU A 201 4.47 1.64 26.16
CA LEU A 201 3.48 1.31 27.18
C LEU A 201 3.59 2.22 28.40
N GLY A 202 4.79 2.60 28.84
CA GLY A 202 5.00 3.54 29.93
C GLY A 202 4.43 4.93 29.64
N VAL A 203 4.56 5.42 28.40
CA VAL A 203 3.95 6.69 27.96
C VAL A 203 2.43 6.59 27.96
N LEU A 204 1.85 5.47 27.55
CA LEU A 204 0.40 5.27 27.59
C LEU A 204 -0.14 5.26 29.02
N VAL A 205 0.54 4.58 29.94
CA VAL A 205 0.17 4.56 31.37
C VAL A 205 0.29 5.97 31.97
N ALA A 206 1.39 6.69 31.68
CA ALA A 206 1.55 8.06 32.14
C ALA A 206 0.46 8.99 31.56
N ALA A 207 0.08 8.82 30.30
CA ALA A 207 -1.00 9.56 29.67
C ALA A 207 -2.35 9.26 30.34
N GLU A 208 -2.65 8.01 30.67
CA GLU A 208 -3.86 7.63 31.40
C GLU A 208 -3.97 8.31 32.76
N LEU A 209 -2.84 8.46 33.47
CA LEU A 209 -2.81 9.09 34.79
C LEU A 209 -2.91 10.63 34.75
N THR A 210 -2.52 11.26 33.63
CA THR A 210 -2.34 12.71 33.55
C THR A 210 -3.36 13.41 32.67
N LEU A 211 -3.88 12.75 31.64
CA LEU A 211 -4.73 13.34 30.62
C LEU A 211 -6.18 12.86 30.74
N PRO A 212 -7.17 13.75 30.56
CA PRO A 212 -8.56 13.33 30.48
C PRO A 212 -8.79 12.44 29.25
N ILE A 213 -9.50 11.33 29.45
CA ILE A 213 -9.78 10.33 28.42
C ILE A 213 -10.53 10.89 27.19
N SER A 214 -11.22 12.03 27.33
CA SER A 214 -11.92 12.74 26.25
C SER A 214 -10.99 13.31 25.18
N ILE A 215 -9.69 13.50 25.46
CA ILE A 215 -8.73 14.01 24.48
C ILE A 215 -8.58 13.05 23.30
N VAL A 216 -8.57 11.74 23.55
CA VAL A 216 -8.38 10.73 22.50
C VAL A 216 -9.49 10.73 21.43
N PRO A 217 -10.79 10.66 21.77
CA PRO A 217 -11.85 10.70 20.77
C PRO A 217 -11.88 12.04 20.01
N ILE A 218 -11.54 13.16 20.64
CA ILE A 218 -11.42 14.46 19.96
C ILE A 218 -10.28 14.43 18.92
N LEU A 219 -9.12 13.89 19.29
CA LEU A 219 -7.98 13.72 18.37
C LEU A 219 -8.36 12.79 17.21
N THR A 220 -9.02 11.68 17.51
CA THR A 220 -9.46 10.67 16.53
C THR A 220 -10.46 11.27 15.53
N LEU A 221 -11.46 12.02 16.02
CA LEU A 221 -12.40 12.77 15.19
C LEU A 221 -11.68 13.79 14.29
N THR A 222 -10.71 14.51 14.84
CA THR A 222 -9.92 15.50 14.10
C THR A 222 -9.15 14.83 12.95
N VAL A 223 -8.48 13.71 13.22
CA VAL A 223 -7.77 12.93 12.19
C VAL A 223 -8.74 12.42 11.11
N GLY A 224 -9.92 11.93 11.50
CA GLY A 224 -10.96 11.49 10.57
C GLY A 224 -11.43 12.61 9.64
N ILE A 225 -11.79 13.78 10.20
CA ILE A 225 -12.25 14.95 9.43
C ILE A 225 -11.14 15.50 8.52
N VAL A 226 -9.92 15.66 9.03
CA VAL A 226 -8.78 16.14 8.23
C VAL A 226 -8.50 15.16 7.09
N SER A 227 -8.54 13.85 7.35
CA SER A 227 -8.34 12.83 6.32
C SER A 227 -9.40 12.91 5.22
N ILE A 228 -10.68 13.10 5.57
CA ILE A 228 -11.75 13.37 4.58
C ILE A 228 -11.45 14.62 3.76
N GLY A 229 -11.02 15.72 4.40
CA GLY A 229 -10.65 16.95 3.70
C GLY A 229 -9.47 16.76 2.73
N LEU A 230 -8.50 15.91 3.08
CA LEU A 230 -7.36 15.57 2.23
C LEU A 230 -7.69 14.59 1.09
N MET A 231 -8.85 13.93 1.12
CA MET A 231 -9.35 13.12 -0.01
C MET A 231 -9.87 13.98 -1.17
N LEU A 232 -10.13 15.27 -0.95
CA LEU A 232 -10.64 16.18 -1.96
C LEU A 232 -9.68 16.26 -3.17
N PRO A 233 -10.20 16.50 -4.39
CA PRO A 233 -9.39 16.54 -5.60
C PRO A 233 -8.22 17.52 -5.49
N ARG A 234 -6.99 17.00 -5.49
CA ARG A 234 -5.77 17.78 -5.64
C ARG A 234 -4.97 17.26 -6.82
N GLY A 235 -4.91 18.03 -7.90
CA GLY A 235 -4.02 17.82 -9.03
C GLY A 235 -4.10 16.46 -9.75
N SER A 236 -3.17 16.26 -10.67
CA SER A 236 -2.91 14.96 -11.32
C SER A 236 -1.90 14.18 -10.49
N HIS A 237 -2.32 13.01 -10.01
CA HIS A 237 -1.40 12.06 -9.41
C HIS A 237 -1.00 10.98 -10.43
N PRO A 238 0.24 10.50 -10.38
CA PRO A 238 0.86 9.75 -11.48
C PRO A 238 0.51 8.26 -11.51
N MET A 239 0.03 7.70 -10.40
CA MET A 239 -0.30 6.27 -10.31
C MET A 239 -1.67 6.10 -9.64
N PRO A 240 -2.77 6.07 -10.39
CA PRO A 240 -4.07 5.70 -9.84
C PRO A 240 -4.25 4.18 -9.83
N PHE A 241 -4.97 3.67 -8.84
CA PHE A 241 -5.56 2.35 -8.93
C PHE A 241 -6.74 2.40 -9.90
N LEU A 242 -6.94 1.36 -10.68
CA LEU A 242 -8.18 1.11 -11.38
C LEU A 242 -9.09 0.32 -10.46
N TRP A 243 -10.37 0.66 -10.46
CA TRP A 243 -11.36 -0.24 -9.92
C TRP A 243 -12.47 -0.45 -10.95
N ARG A 244 -12.90 -1.69 -11.06
CA ARG A 244 -14.01 -2.14 -11.90
C ARG A 244 -15.08 -2.69 -10.98
N GLY A 245 -16.29 -2.10 -11.02
CA GLY A 245 -17.45 -2.66 -10.31
C GLY A 245 -18.11 -3.78 -11.12
N ASN A 246 -19.33 -4.17 -10.73
CA ASN A 246 -20.09 -5.21 -11.44
C ASN A 246 -20.41 -4.90 -12.90
N ASP A 247 -20.46 -3.62 -13.29
CA ASP A 247 -20.62 -3.24 -14.69
C ASP A 247 -19.22 -3.24 -15.34
N PRO A 248 -18.87 -4.26 -16.16
CA PRO A 248 -17.53 -4.39 -16.70
C PRO A 248 -17.13 -3.20 -17.59
N ARG A 249 -18.10 -2.42 -18.09
CA ARG A 249 -17.86 -1.24 -18.92
C ARG A 249 -17.45 -0.01 -18.10
N ARG A 250 -17.64 -0.03 -16.78
CA ARG A 250 -17.35 1.12 -15.90
C ARG A 250 -16.05 0.91 -15.15
N ILE A 251 -14.96 1.26 -15.81
CA ILE A 251 -13.64 1.34 -15.19
C ILE A 251 -13.41 2.77 -14.73
N ALA A 252 -13.03 2.94 -13.47
CA ALA A 252 -12.72 4.24 -12.89
C ALA A 252 -11.32 4.23 -12.26
N SER A 253 -10.70 5.41 -12.22
CA SER A 253 -9.41 5.60 -11.57
C SER A 253 -9.59 6.16 -10.15
N LEU A 254 -8.89 5.56 -9.20
CA LEU A 254 -8.81 5.97 -7.80
C LEU A 254 -7.36 6.36 -7.49
N PRO A 255 -7.06 7.66 -7.38
CA PRO A 255 -5.74 8.10 -6.93
C PRO A 255 -5.35 7.46 -5.60
N VAL A 256 -4.11 6.93 -5.50
CA VAL A 256 -3.59 6.24 -4.30
C VAL A 256 -3.81 7.05 -3.03
N HIS A 257 -3.58 8.36 -3.05
CA HIS A 257 -3.78 9.21 -1.87
C HIS A 257 -5.23 9.21 -1.37
N ARG A 258 -6.23 9.15 -2.26
CA ARG A 258 -7.64 9.10 -1.86
C ARG A 258 -7.98 7.79 -1.19
N LEU A 259 -7.50 6.68 -1.74
CA LEU A 259 -7.64 5.37 -1.11
C LEU A 259 -7.00 5.39 0.28
N ALA A 260 -5.78 5.91 0.37
CA ALA A 260 -5.00 5.88 1.59
C ALA A 260 -5.57 6.81 2.68
N PHE A 261 -5.98 8.05 2.34
CA PHE A 261 -6.65 8.95 3.29
C PHE A 261 -8.06 8.48 3.65
N GLY A 262 -8.80 7.87 2.72
CA GLY A 262 -10.11 7.31 3.06
C GLY A 262 -10.04 6.04 3.88
N GLY A 263 -8.99 5.23 3.71
CA GLY A 263 -8.64 4.14 4.62
C GLY A 263 -8.33 4.66 6.02
N LEU A 264 -7.50 5.71 6.14
CA LEU A 264 -7.21 6.34 7.42
C LEU A 264 -8.46 6.97 8.06
N ALA A 265 -9.31 7.63 7.28
CA ALA A 265 -10.58 8.17 7.77
C ALA A 265 -11.50 7.06 8.30
N SER A 266 -11.65 5.97 7.53
CA SER A 266 -12.46 4.82 7.93
C SER A 266 -11.92 4.17 9.21
N LEU A 267 -10.60 3.98 9.31
CA LEU A 267 -9.95 3.51 10.54
C LEU A 267 -10.23 4.45 11.71
N ALA A 268 -10.07 5.76 11.55
CA ALA A 268 -10.32 6.73 12.60
C ALA A 268 -11.78 6.70 13.08
N PHE A 269 -12.77 6.65 12.17
CA PHE A 269 -14.17 6.56 12.57
C PHE A 269 -14.54 5.20 13.18
N LEU A 270 -13.91 4.10 12.74
CA LEU A 270 -14.09 2.81 13.38
C LEU A 270 -13.57 2.80 14.82
N LEU A 271 -12.36 3.35 15.05
CA LEU A 271 -11.80 3.52 16.39
C LEU A 271 -12.68 4.45 17.23
N LEU A 272 -13.13 5.58 16.68
CA LEU A 272 -14.03 6.49 17.39
C LEU A 272 -15.35 5.80 17.80
N LEU A 273 -15.97 5.06 16.89
CA LEU A 273 -17.22 4.33 17.13
C LEU A 273 -17.07 3.34 18.28
N THR A 274 -16.01 2.53 18.24
CA THR A 274 -15.74 1.49 19.22
C THR A 274 -15.30 2.05 20.57
N THR A 275 -14.57 3.17 20.59
CA THR A 275 -14.30 3.96 21.81
C THR A 275 -15.61 4.46 22.44
N ILE A 276 -16.47 5.14 21.68
CA ILE A 276 -17.74 5.67 22.21
C ILE A 276 -18.65 4.54 22.69
N ALA A 277 -18.74 3.44 21.95
CA ALA A 277 -19.57 2.28 22.32
C ALA A 277 -19.13 1.63 23.65
N SER A 278 -17.83 1.54 23.90
CA SER A 278 -17.26 0.84 25.07
C SER A 278 -17.06 1.70 26.32
N ILE A 279 -16.59 2.95 26.17
CA ILE A 279 -16.29 3.84 27.29
C ILE A 279 -17.19 5.08 27.36
N GLY A 280 -18.30 5.10 26.63
CA GLY A 280 -19.25 6.23 26.61
C GLY A 280 -19.72 6.65 28.01
N GLY A 281 -19.99 5.69 28.91
CA GLY A 281 -20.34 5.99 30.30
C GLY A 281 -19.28 6.84 31.02
N ARG A 282 -17.99 6.54 30.84
CA ARG A 282 -16.89 7.34 31.42
C ARG A 282 -16.74 8.69 30.73
N LEU A 283 -16.92 8.74 29.40
CA LEU A 283 -16.82 9.97 28.61
C LEU A 283 -17.90 11.00 28.98
N PHE A 284 -19.12 10.54 29.29
CA PHE A 284 -20.26 11.39 29.63
C PHE A 284 -20.54 11.46 31.13
N ASN A 285 -19.57 11.10 31.98
CA ASN A 285 -19.66 11.14 33.45
C ASN A 285 -20.86 10.36 34.05
N ARG A 286 -21.17 9.19 33.48
CA ARG A 286 -22.19 8.23 33.93
C ARG A 286 -21.51 7.03 34.58
N LEU A 287 -20.96 7.24 35.78
CA LEU A 287 -20.14 6.24 36.48
C LEU A 287 -20.90 4.96 36.83
N GLU A 288 -22.19 5.05 37.17
CA GLU A 288 -23.02 3.88 37.50
C GLU A 288 -23.14 2.89 36.34
N ALA A 289 -23.36 3.39 35.11
CA ALA A 289 -23.40 2.56 33.92
C ALA A 289 -22.05 1.87 33.65
N SER A 290 -20.94 2.53 33.97
CA SER A 290 -19.59 1.99 33.76
C SER A 290 -19.23 0.86 34.73
N GLN A 291 -19.81 0.85 35.95
CA GLN A 291 -19.55 -0.18 36.96
C GLN A 291 -20.13 -1.55 36.56
N ASN A 292 -21.18 -1.57 35.74
CA ASN A 292 -21.84 -2.80 35.31
C ASN A 292 -21.15 -3.49 34.13
N MET A 293 -20.14 -2.85 33.51
CA MET A 293 -19.45 -3.37 32.33
C MET A 293 -17.91 -3.33 32.44
N PRO A 294 -17.31 -3.98 33.46
CA PRO A 294 -15.87 -3.93 33.70
C PRO A 294 -15.01 -4.48 32.55
N ILE A 295 -15.36 -5.59 31.90
CA ILE A 295 -14.58 -6.14 30.76
C ILE A 295 -14.61 -5.17 29.58
N THR A 296 -15.80 -4.67 29.25
CA THR A 296 -16.00 -3.77 28.12
C THR A 296 -15.27 -2.45 28.34
N MET A 297 -15.33 -1.93 29.56
CA MET A 297 -14.61 -0.73 29.96
C MET A 297 -13.10 -0.94 29.94
N LEU A 298 -12.60 -2.09 30.39
CA LEU A 298 -11.16 -2.43 30.37
C LEU A 298 -10.64 -2.45 28.92
N LEU A 299 -11.27 -3.23 28.05
CA LEU A 299 -10.89 -3.34 26.64
C LEU A 299 -11.03 -1.99 25.92
N GLY A 300 -12.12 -1.27 26.18
CA GLY A 300 -12.36 0.06 25.62
C GLY A 300 -11.34 1.09 26.07
N THR A 301 -10.95 1.09 27.35
CA THR A 301 -9.93 1.99 27.89
C THR A 301 -8.55 1.68 27.30
N ALA A 302 -8.17 0.39 27.26
CA ALA A 302 -6.92 -0.04 26.64
C ALA A 302 -6.85 0.37 25.16
N MET A 303 -7.91 0.08 24.40
CA MET A 303 -8.01 0.46 22.99
C MET A 303 -7.94 1.99 22.80
N THR A 304 -8.63 2.75 23.64
CA THR A 304 -8.63 4.21 23.57
C THR A 304 -7.20 4.74 23.73
N TRP A 305 -6.45 4.30 24.73
CA TRP A 305 -5.05 4.75 24.87
C TRP A 305 -4.12 4.24 23.77
N LEU A 306 -4.41 3.11 23.14
CA LEU A 306 -3.65 2.61 21.98
C LEU A 306 -4.00 3.33 20.66
N THR A 307 -5.16 3.98 20.57
CA THR A 307 -5.66 4.64 19.35
C THR A 307 -4.71 5.69 18.77
N PRO A 308 -4.10 6.61 19.56
CA PRO A 308 -3.11 7.54 19.03
C PRO A 308 -1.91 6.84 18.36
N GLY A 309 -1.48 5.69 18.89
CA GLY A 309 -0.44 4.87 18.29
C GLY A 309 -0.85 4.32 16.92
N LEU A 310 -2.06 3.75 16.82
CA LEU A 310 -2.61 3.25 15.55
C LEU A 310 -2.72 4.37 14.50
N LEU A 311 -3.26 5.52 14.89
CA LEU A 311 -3.38 6.67 14.01
C LEU A 311 -2.01 7.18 13.58
N PHE A 312 -1.04 7.26 14.51
CA PHE A 312 0.33 7.63 14.18
C PHE A 312 0.95 6.64 13.20
N ALA A 313 0.75 5.33 13.38
CA ALA A 313 1.25 4.32 12.46
C ALA A 313 0.64 4.49 11.04
N GLY A 314 -0.66 4.74 10.96
CA GLY A 314 -1.35 5.06 9.70
C GLY A 314 -0.82 6.34 9.05
N ILE A 315 -0.70 7.42 9.81
CA ILE A 315 -0.14 8.71 9.34
C ILE A 315 1.31 8.54 8.88
N TYR A 316 2.12 7.79 9.62
CA TYR A 316 3.51 7.51 9.26
C TYR A 316 3.59 6.71 7.97
N ALA A 317 2.75 5.67 7.81
CA ALA A 317 2.69 4.90 6.57
C ALA A 317 2.34 5.80 5.37
N LEU A 318 1.36 6.70 5.52
CA LEU A 318 1.01 7.69 4.50
C LEU A 318 2.14 8.68 4.21
N ALA A 319 2.77 9.22 5.26
CA ALA A 319 3.88 10.15 5.12
C ALA A 319 5.08 9.48 4.45
N SER A 320 5.37 8.22 4.79
CA SER A 320 6.39 7.40 4.16
C SER A 320 6.09 7.17 2.69
N LEU A 321 4.86 6.78 2.33
CA LEU A 321 4.43 6.67 0.93
C LEU A 321 4.62 7.99 0.18
N TRP A 322 4.29 9.11 0.81
CA TRP A 322 4.40 10.44 0.21
C TRP A 322 5.83 10.98 0.09
N TRP A 323 6.70 10.68 1.06
CA TRP A 323 8.12 11.06 1.02
C TRP A 323 8.90 10.19 0.04
N ASN A 324 8.52 8.92 -0.04
CA ASN A 324 9.09 7.92 -0.95
C ASN A 324 8.37 7.89 -2.30
N ASP A 325 7.54 8.87 -2.64
CA ASP A 325 6.94 8.98 -3.98
C ASP A 325 8.02 9.39 -5.01
N PRO A 326 8.38 8.49 -5.95
CA PRO A 326 9.35 8.80 -7.01
C PRO A 326 8.81 9.80 -8.03
N CYS A 327 7.51 10.06 -8.08
CA CYS A 327 6.93 10.95 -9.07
C CYS A 327 6.88 12.41 -8.57
N ARG A 328 6.97 12.60 -7.26
CA ARG A 328 7.00 13.94 -6.67
C ARG A 328 8.33 14.60 -6.94
N ARG A 329 8.34 15.64 -7.78
CA ARG A 329 9.54 16.42 -8.16
C ARG A 329 10.41 16.79 -6.96
N SER A 330 11.69 16.47 -7.02
CA SER A 330 12.75 17.02 -6.18
C SER A 330 13.66 17.88 -7.03
N LYS A 331 14.19 18.92 -6.41
CA LYS A 331 15.18 19.78 -7.05
C LYS A 331 16.51 19.01 -7.17
N PRO A 332 17.23 19.10 -8.30
CA PRO A 332 18.60 18.60 -8.37
C PRO A 332 19.47 19.32 -7.33
N SER A 333 20.43 18.61 -6.74
CA SER A 333 21.29 19.12 -5.68
C SER A 333 22.66 19.51 -6.22
N VAL A 334 23.19 20.64 -5.74
CA VAL A 334 24.55 21.11 -6.04
C VAL A 334 25.33 21.25 -4.75
N LEU A 335 26.47 20.56 -4.66
CA LEU A 335 27.43 20.72 -3.57
C LEU A 335 28.39 21.87 -3.93
N VAL A 336 28.44 22.88 -3.07
CA VAL A 336 29.33 24.04 -3.23
C VAL A 336 30.49 23.92 -2.25
N ARG A 337 31.71 23.80 -2.78
CA ARG A 337 32.95 23.70 -2.02
C ARG A 337 33.68 25.05 -1.93
N ASP A 338 34.45 25.20 -0.85
CA ASP A 338 35.43 26.27 -0.63
C ASP A 338 34.88 27.70 -0.77
N LEU A 339 33.66 27.90 -0.28
CA LEU A 339 32.99 29.21 -0.33
C LEU A 339 33.14 29.97 0.98
N GLN A 340 33.64 31.21 0.90
CA GLN A 340 33.63 32.15 2.03
C GLN A 340 32.20 32.51 2.45
N GLU A 341 31.98 32.86 3.72
CA GLU A 341 30.64 33.12 4.29
C GLU A 341 29.84 34.17 3.49
N LEU A 342 30.49 35.23 3.02
CA LEU A 342 29.86 36.32 2.25
C LEU A 342 29.34 35.85 0.88
N GLY A 343 29.97 34.86 0.25
CA GLY A 343 29.54 34.31 -1.05
C GLY A 343 28.34 33.36 -0.96
N THR A 344 28.10 32.77 0.22
CA THR A 344 27.09 31.70 0.43
C THR A 344 25.68 32.15 0.08
N LYS A 345 25.31 33.39 0.43
CA LYS A 345 23.97 33.92 0.13
C LYS A 345 23.77 34.16 -1.37
N ARG A 346 24.76 34.73 -2.08
CA ARG A 346 24.68 35.03 -3.52
C ARG A 346 24.61 33.74 -4.34
N VAL A 347 25.55 32.83 -4.14
CA VAL A 347 25.59 31.52 -4.85
C VAL A 347 24.32 30.72 -4.57
N GLY A 348 23.86 30.70 -3.31
CA GLY A 348 22.63 30.02 -2.93
C GLY A 348 21.39 30.59 -3.61
N ALA A 349 21.31 31.91 -3.81
CA ALA A 349 20.21 32.55 -4.52
C ALA A 349 20.21 32.21 -6.01
N ILE A 350 21.37 32.27 -6.68
CA ILE A 350 21.54 31.93 -8.10
C ILE A 350 21.13 30.46 -8.34
N LEU A 351 21.67 29.51 -7.57
CA LEU A 351 21.36 28.09 -7.73
C LEU A 351 19.87 27.80 -7.48
N ARG A 352 19.25 28.43 -6.48
CA ARG A 352 17.80 28.28 -6.23
C ARG A 352 16.95 28.87 -7.35
N LYS A 353 17.38 29.97 -7.97
CA LYS A 353 16.73 30.59 -9.14
C LYS A 353 16.73 29.62 -10.33
N TRP A 354 17.83 28.89 -10.53
CA TRP A 354 17.91 27.81 -11.52
C TRP A 354 17.18 26.52 -11.13
N GLY A 355 16.54 26.49 -9.95
CA GLY A 355 15.79 25.32 -9.50
C GLY A 355 16.65 24.24 -8.83
N PHE A 356 17.92 24.49 -8.54
CA PHE A 356 18.78 23.61 -7.75
C PHE A 356 18.59 23.80 -6.24
N GLN A 357 18.96 22.77 -5.48
CA GLN A 357 19.08 22.81 -4.02
C GLN A 357 20.57 22.89 -3.64
N PRO A 358 21.07 24.07 -3.24
CA PRO A 358 22.47 24.23 -2.86
C PRO A 358 22.74 23.59 -1.49
N HIS A 359 23.85 22.87 -1.40
CA HIS A 359 24.42 22.33 -0.17
C HIS A 359 25.82 22.91 0.03
N PHE A 360 26.06 23.51 1.19
CA PHE A 360 27.34 24.14 1.52
C PHE A 360 28.09 23.30 2.57
N GLY A 361 29.43 23.31 2.52
CA GLY A 361 30.31 22.70 3.52
C GLY A 361 30.66 21.23 3.28
N VAL A 362 31.24 20.58 4.31
CA VAL A 362 31.84 19.22 4.26
C VAL A 362 30.79 18.10 4.31
N ARG A 363 29.58 18.34 3.80
CA ARG A 363 28.54 17.30 3.79
C ARG A 363 28.97 16.17 2.86
N LYS A 364 28.67 14.92 3.23
CA LYS A 364 28.92 13.75 2.38
C LYS A 364 28.23 13.95 1.02
N CYS A 365 29.03 14.10 -0.03
CA CYS A 365 28.56 14.23 -1.40
C CYS A 365 27.79 12.96 -1.79
N TYR A 366 26.52 13.08 -2.15
CA TYR A 366 25.82 11.94 -2.74
C TYR A 366 26.38 11.70 -4.15
N PRO A 367 26.43 10.45 -4.64
CA PRO A 367 26.90 10.16 -6.00
C PRO A 367 26.11 10.88 -7.10
N SER A 368 24.90 11.35 -6.78
CA SER A 368 24.02 12.13 -7.65
C SER A 368 24.21 13.64 -7.56
N ASP A 369 25.01 14.14 -6.61
CA ASP A 369 25.22 15.57 -6.43
C ASP A 369 26.25 16.08 -7.46
N VAL A 370 25.90 17.20 -8.08
CA VAL A 370 26.83 17.95 -8.93
C VAL A 370 27.66 18.82 -8.01
N ALA A 371 28.99 18.78 -8.13
CA ALA A 371 29.87 19.56 -7.27
C ALA A 371 30.48 20.74 -8.04
N ILE A 372 30.46 21.92 -7.43
CA ILE A 372 31.14 23.13 -7.89
C ILE A 372 32.12 23.62 -6.83
N GLU A 373 33.19 24.23 -7.28
CA GLU A 373 34.20 24.89 -6.46
C GLU A 373 34.25 26.35 -6.89
N VAL A 374 34.03 27.27 -5.95
CA VAL A 374 33.98 28.70 -6.29
C VAL A 374 35.38 29.27 -6.19
N VAL A 375 35.93 29.69 -7.33
CA VAL A 375 37.32 30.12 -7.47
C VAL A 375 37.43 31.57 -7.96
N MET A 376 38.65 32.10 -8.03
CA MET A 376 38.89 33.41 -8.61
C MET A 376 38.61 33.41 -10.14
N PRO A 377 38.21 34.53 -10.76
CA PRO A 377 37.91 34.61 -12.19
C PRO A 377 38.98 34.04 -13.12
N ALA A 378 40.27 34.22 -12.78
CA ALA A 378 41.39 33.71 -13.56
C ALA A 378 41.53 32.18 -13.55
N GLU A 379 40.93 31.50 -12.57
CA GLU A 379 40.98 30.04 -12.39
C GLU A 379 39.69 29.35 -12.83
N SER A 380 38.72 30.10 -13.35
CA SER A 380 37.43 29.58 -13.75
C SER A 380 37.54 28.69 -14.98
N GLU A 381 37.04 27.46 -14.86
CA GLU A 381 36.96 26.49 -15.95
C GLU A 381 35.57 26.52 -16.64
N ALA A 382 34.75 27.53 -16.34
CA ALA A 382 33.36 27.65 -16.82
C ALA A 382 33.23 27.61 -18.35
N ARG A 383 34.23 28.15 -19.07
CA ARG A 383 34.26 28.23 -20.54
C ARG A 383 35.17 27.21 -21.21
N GLU A 384 35.88 26.38 -20.44
CA GLU A 384 36.77 25.34 -20.99
C GLU A 384 35.99 24.23 -21.69
N PHE A 385 36.53 23.62 -22.74
CA PHE A 385 35.84 22.56 -23.48
C PHE A 385 35.65 21.26 -22.66
N ASP A 386 36.67 20.87 -21.88
CA ASP A 386 36.66 19.66 -21.04
C ASP A 386 37.11 19.99 -19.60
N PRO A 387 36.25 20.64 -18.80
CA PRO A 387 36.60 21.09 -17.46
C PRO A 387 36.74 19.92 -16.48
N ARG A 388 37.53 20.12 -15.42
CA ARG A 388 37.66 19.15 -14.33
C ARG A 388 36.43 19.23 -13.41
N TRP A 389 36.17 18.15 -12.67
CA TRP A 389 35.06 18.06 -11.71
C TRP A 389 35.60 17.78 -10.30
N PRO A 390 35.20 18.53 -9.25
CA PRO A 390 34.17 19.58 -9.20
C PRO A 390 34.45 20.76 -10.14
N LEU A 391 33.39 21.32 -10.75
CA LEU A 391 33.54 22.39 -11.74
C LEU A 391 33.99 23.66 -11.04
N LYS A 392 35.15 24.19 -11.44
CA LYS A 392 35.67 25.46 -10.97
C LYS A 392 34.95 26.61 -11.67
N VAL A 393 34.22 27.42 -10.93
CA VAL A 393 33.43 28.52 -11.46
C VAL A 393 33.68 29.78 -10.64
N SER A 394 33.90 30.91 -11.31
CA SER A 394 33.94 32.19 -10.62
C SER A 394 32.55 32.69 -10.21
N LEU A 395 32.48 33.64 -9.28
CA LEU A 395 31.19 34.24 -8.90
C LEU A 395 30.50 34.97 -10.06
N ASP A 396 31.26 35.46 -11.02
CA ASP A 396 30.73 36.21 -12.17
C ASP A 396 30.21 35.26 -13.26
N ASP A 397 30.89 34.13 -13.48
CA ASP A 397 30.45 33.11 -14.45
C ASP A 397 29.19 32.36 -13.98
N LEU A 398 28.94 32.33 -12.66
CA LEU A 398 27.71 31.74 -12.11
C LEU A 398 26.43 32.45 -12.59
N ASP A 399 26.50 33.66 -13.12
CA ASP A 399 25.34 34.32 -13.71
C ASP A 399 25.09 33.88 -15.18
N GLU A 400 26.01 33.12 -15.79
CA GLU A 400 25.91 32.65 -17.18
C GLU A 400 25.04 31.39 -17.35
N GLU A 401 24.25 31.36 -18.42
CA GLU A 401 23.41 30.21 -18.78
C GLU A 401 24.23 28.96 -19.13
N LEU A 402 25.42 29.15 -19.69
CA LEU A 402 26.35 28.07 -20.01
C LEU A 402 26.70 27.22 -18.78
N VAL A 403 26.91 27.85 -17.62
CA VAL A 403 27.20 27.13 -16.38
C VAL A 403 25.98 26.32 -15.93
N ARG A 404 24.78 26.91 -16.01
CA ARG A 404 23.53 26.19 -15.70
C ARG A 404 23.40 24.92 -16.54
N GLU A 405 23.53 25.03 -17.85
CA GLU A 405 23.42 23.89 -18.78
C GLU A 405 24.47 22.81 -18.49
N ARG A 406 25.71 23.21 -18.19
CA ARG A 406 26.78 22.28 -17.80
C ARG A 406 26.44 21.52 -16.53
N LEU A 407 25.90 22.20 -15.51
CA LEU A 407 25.48 21.56 -14.26
C LEU A 407 24.31 20.61 -14.48
N GLU A 408 23.30 21.00 -15.27
CA GLU A 408 22.17 20.16 -15.63
C GLU A 408 22.64 18.89 -16.35
N ARG A 409 23.42 19.04 -17.43
CA ARG A 409 23.97 17.92 -18.19
C ARG A 409 24.84 17.01 -17.33
N ARG A 410 25.68 17.57 -16.46
CA ARG A 410 26.51 16.77 -15.56
C ARG A 410 25.66 15.99 -14.56
N GLY A 411 24.65 16.63 -13.99
CA GLY A 411 23.71 15.99 -13.06
C GLY A 411 23.04 14.79 -13.70
N GLU A 412 22.56 14.92 -14.95
CA GLU A 412 21.99 13.79 -15.68
C GLU A 412 23.00 12.66 -15.92
N ILE A 413 24.23 12.98 -16.35
CA ILE A 413 25.27 11.98 -16.57
C ILE A 413 25.59 11.21 -15.28
N GLN A 414 25.70 11.91 -14.15
CA GLN A 414 25.93 11.30 -12.83
C GLN A 414 24.77 10.41 -12.42
N LEU A 415 23.53 10.88 -12.58
CA LEU A 415 22.32 10.10 -12.29
C LEU A 415 22.28 8.81 -13.11
N ARG A 416 22.52 8.87 -14.42
CA ARG A 416 22.54 7.69 -15.31
C ARG A 416 23.59 6.67 -14.89
N ARG A 417 24.82 7.12 -14.63
CA ARG A 417 25.93 6.26 -14.17
C ARG A 417 25.58 5.59 -12.85
N TYR A 418 25.04 6.36 -11.91
CA TYR A 418 24.61 5.87 -10.61
C TYR A 418 23.48 4.84 -10.73
N ILE A 419 22.43 5.13 -11.51
CA ILE A 419 21.31 4.22 -11.77
C ILE A 419 21.81 2.88 -12.32
N VAL A 420 22.62 2.91 -13.39
CA VAL A 420 23.13 1.69 -14.03
C VAL A 420 23.99 0.89 -13.06
N HIS A 421 24.86 1.55 -12.31
CA HIS A 421 25.71 0.89 -11.32
C HIS A 421 24.88 0.20 -10.23
N GLN A 422 23.91 0.91 -9.66
CA GLN A 422 23.08 0.39 -8.57
C GLN A 422 22.16 -0.74 -9.03
N LEU A 423 21.47 -0.60 -10.16
CA LEU A 423 20.62 -1.68 -10.70
C LEU A 423 21.46 -2.90 -11.10
N LYS A 424 22.66 -2.70 -11.64
CA LYS A 424 23.58 -3.81 -11.92
C LYS A 424 23.98 -4.56 -10.65
N ARG A 425 24.26 -3.84 -9.56
CA ARG A 425 24.58 -4.42 -8.25
C ARG A 425 23.38 -5.19 -7.69
N LEU A 426 22.20 -4.60 -7.69
CA LEU A 426 20.98 -5.23 -7.20
C LEU A 426 20.66 -6.53 -7.95
N ILE A 427 20.74 -6.53 -9.27
CA ILE A 427 20.49 -7.74 -10.05
C ILE A 427 21.56 -8.80 -9.81
N ALA A 428 22.81 -8.41 -9.55
CA ALA A 428 23.83 -9.38 -9.16
C ALA A 428 23.56 -9.98 -7.76
N GLU A 429 23.07 -9.17 -6.83
CA GLU A 429 22.65 -9.60 -5.48
C GLU A 429 21.47 -10.57 -5.54
N VAL A 430 20.38 -10.18 -6.21
CA VAL A 430 19.17 -11.00 -6.37
C VAL A 430 19.52 -12.33 -7.05
N ARG A 431 20.26 -12.31 -8.16
CA ARG A 431 20.65 -13.53 -8.88
C ARG A 431 21.59 -14.47 -8.13
N SER A 432 22.19 -14.04 -7.02
CA SER A 432 23.02 -14.93 -6.20
C SER A 432 22.20 -15.88 -5.34
N GLN A 433 20.88 -15.63 -5.24
CA GLN A 433 19.93 -16.49 -4.56
C GLN A 433 19.41 -17.55 -5.55
N GLU A 434 19.18 -18.77 -5.05
CA GLU A 434 18.59 -19.85 -5.82
C GLU A 434 17.06 -19.74 -5.75
N TYR A 435 16.40 -19.81 -6.90
CA TYR A 435 14.94 -19.71 -7.02
C TYR A 435 14.40 -21.02 -7.60
N GLN A 436 13.30 -21.53 -7.03
CA GLN A 436 12.67 -22.77 -7.52
C GLN A 436 11.70 -22.52 -8.69
N ASN A 437 10.97 -21.41 -8.64
CA ASN A 437 9.90 -21.07 -9.59
C ASN A 437 10.18 -19.76 -10.34
N GLY A 438 9.39 -19.48 -11.37
CA GLY A 438 9.49 -18.28 -12.19
C GLY A 438 10.56 -18.34 -13.29
N SER A 439 10.51 -17.37 -14.21
CA SER A 439 11.38 -17.26 -15.38
C SER A 439 12.20 -15.97 -15.41
N GLY A 440 11.93 -15.04 -14.50
CA GLY A 440 12.62 -13.75 -14.49
C GLY A 440 12.26 -12.83 -13.34
N PHE A 441 12.52 -11.55 -13.57
CA PHE A 441 12.42 -10.51 -12.55
C PHE A 441 11.70 -9.27 -13.05
N TRP A 442 10.85 -8.72 -12.20
CA TRP A 442 10.20 -7.43 -12.40
C TRP A 442 11.01 -6.30 -11.80
N ILE A 443 11.26 -5.28 -12.61
CA ILE A 443 12.08 -4.13 -12.25
C ILE A 443 11.27 -2.85 -12.49
N ALA A 444 10.92 -2.16 -11.41
CA ALA A 444 10.12 -0.94 -11.47
C ALA A 444 10.47 0.08 -10.38
N PRO A 445 11.72 0.56 -10.31
CA PRO A 445 12.18 1.50 -9.28
C PRO A 445 11.45 2.85 -9.24
N HIS A 446 10.69 3.15 -10.28
CA HIS A 446 9.90 4.37 -10.44
C HIS A 446 8.46 4.22 -9.96
N LEU A 447 8.02 3.03 -9.54
CA LEU A 447 6.68 2.78 -9.02
C LEU A 447 6.72 2.74 -7.49
N LEU A 448 5.79 3.44 -6.85
CA LEU A 448 5.74 3.57 -5.39
C LEU A 448 5.45 2.23 -4.69
N LEU A 449 4.61 1.40 -5.30
CA LEU A 449 4.16 0.14 -4.71
C LEU A 449 5.21 -0.98 -4.84
N ILE A 450 6.13 -0.85 -5.79
CA ILE A 450 7.18 -1.84 -6.03
C ILE A 450 8.45 -1.34 -5.33
N ASN A 451 8.67 -1.83 -4.10
CA ASN A 451 9.79 -1.38 -3.27
C ASN A 451 11.11 -2.11 -3.55
N GLY A 452 11.13 -3.17 -4.35
CA GLY A 452 12.32 -3.93 -4.72
C GLY A 452 12.09 -4.74 -6.01
N VAL A 453 13.04 -5.61 -6.36
CA VAL A 453 12.86 -6.52 -7.50
C VAL A 453 11.82 -7.57 -7.12
N LEU A 454 10.87 -7.91 -7.99
CA LEU A 454 9.92 -8.99 -7.72
C LEU A 454 10.24 -10.19 -8.61
N ARG A 455 9.99 -11.40 -8.10
CA ARG A 455 9.93 -12.60 -8.94
C ARG A 455 8.62 -12.58 -9.74
N ASP A 456 8.60 -13.18 -10.92
CA ASP A 456 7.39 -13.31 -11.73
C ASP A 456 6.39 -14.34 -11.22
N GLU A 457 6.88 -15.39 -10.57
CA GLU A 457 6.05 -16.34 -9.83
C GLU A 457 6.45 -16.32 -8.34
N PRO A 458 5.50 -16.36 -7.41
CA PRO A 458 5.83 -16.46 -5.99
C PRO A 458 6.54 -17.80 -5.72
N GLU A 459 7.54 -17.77 -4.83
CA GLU A 459 8.14 -19.02 -4.36
C GLU A 459 7.17 -19.74 -3.44
N GLU A 460 6.83 -20.98 -3.78
CA GLU A 460 6.09 -21.88 -2.90
C GLU A 460 7.02 -22.29 -1.75
N SER A 461 7.06 -21.49 -0.69
CA SER A 461 7.79 -21.88 0.51
C SER A 461 6.93 -22.87 1.29
N PRO A 462 7.35 -24.14 1.47
CA PRO A 462 6.55 -25.16 2.18
C PRO A 462 6.31 -24.81 3.66
N GLU A 463 7.02 -23.82 4.21
CA GLU A 463 6.95 -23.42 5.62
C GLU A 463 6.28 -22.05 5.85
N ARG A 464 5.85 -21.34 4.80
CA ARG A 464 5.28 -19.99 4.96
C ARG A 464 3.99 -19.83 4.19
N ASP A 465 2.95 -19.50 4.95
CA ASP A 465 1.63 -19.11 4.46
C ASP A 465 1.74 -18.19 3.24
N GLU A 466 0.88 -18.47 2.27
CA GLU A 466 0.60 -17.71 1.05
C GLU A 466 0.44 -16.21 1.37
N SER A 467 1.54 -15.49 1.49
CA SER A 467 1.47 -14.04 1.59
C SER A 467 0.96 -13.57 0.23
N LEU A 468 -0.28 -13.09 0.20
CA LEU A 468 -0.94 -12.53 -0.99
C LEU A 468 -0.13 -11.43 -1.71
N MET A 469 0.97 -10.95 -1.11
CA MET A 469 1.86 -9.97 -1.71
C MET A 469 3.21 -10.58 -2.07
N MET A 470 3.64 -10.40 -3.32
CA MET A 470 4.98 -10.77 -3.78
C MET A 470 6.05 -10.09 -2.92
N LYS A 471 6.91 -10.91 -2.31
CA LYS A 471 8.01 -10.43 -1.48
C LYS A 471 9.07 -9.73 -2.35
N PRO A 472 9.46 -8.48 -2.03
CA PRO A 472 10.56 -7.83 -2.72
C PRO A 472 11.89 -8.54 -2.43
N LEU A 473 12.62 -8.84 -3.50
CA LEU A 473 13.94 -9.44 -3.52
C LEU A 473 15.03 -8.36 -3.48
N GLY A 474 16.06 -8.65 -2.68
CA GLY A 474 17.25 -7.80 -2.52
C GLY A 474 16.98 -6.49 -1.79
N THR A 475 17.96 -5.59 -1.86
CA THR A 475 17.90 -4.27 -1.23
C THR A 475 16.76 -3.41 -1.82
N PRO A 476 15.90 -2.77 -0.99
CA PRO A 476 14.84 -1.91 -1.47
C PRO A 476 15.32 -0.73 -2.32
N TYR A 477 14.55 -0.36 -3.35
CA TYR A 477 14.87 0.75 -4.25
C TYR A 477 14.99 2.09 -3.54
N SER A 478 14.24 2.34 -2.46
CA SER A 478 14.34 3.57 -1.67
C SER A 478 15.69 3.72 -0.97
N VAL A 479 16.33 2.61 -0.62
CA VAL A 479 17.66 2.56 -0.01
C VAL A 479 18.74 2.61 -1.10
N LEU A 480 18.54 1.84 -2.17
CA LEU A 480 19.50 1.67 -3.25
C LEU A 480 19.60 2.89 -4.17
N LEU A 481 18.47 3.50 -4.52
CA LEU A 481 18.38 4.61 -5.46
C LEU A 481 17.83 5.85 -4.74
N HIS A 482 18.65 6.88 -4.63
CA HIS A 482 18.20 8.18 -4.13
C HIS A 482 17.00 8.70 -4.94
N ARG A 483 16.17 9.51 -4.27
CA ARG A 483 14.94 10.04 -4.86
C ARG A 483 15.11 10.75 -6.22
N PRO A 484 16.16 11.57 -6.46
CA PRO A 484 16.40 12.16 -7.78
C PRO A 484 16.64 11.13 -8.89
N ALA A 485 17.34 10.03 -8.58
CA ALA A 485 17.59 8.95 -9.53
C ALA A 485 16.31 8.21 -9.92
N ARG A 486 15.43 7.93 -8.95
CA ARG A 486 14.12 7.32 -9.23
C ARG A 486 13.19 8.25 -10.01
N GLN A 487 13.25 9.56 -9.75
CA GLN A 487 12.53 10.56 -10.55
C GLN A 487 13.02 10.63 -11.99
N TYR A 488 14.33 10.60 -12.18
CA TYR A 488 14.93 10.59 -13.50
C TYR A 488 14.48 9.35 -14.27
N LEU A 489 14.51 8.17 -13.63
CA LEU A 489 13.95 6.94 -14.18
C LEU A 489 12.46 7.07 -14.49
N PHE A 490 11.66 7.65 -13.60
CA PHE A 490 10.24 7.89 -13.84
C PHE A 490 10.02 8.73 -15.10
N ARG A 491 10.73 9.86 -15.24
CA ARG A 491 10.61 10.74 -16.42
C ARG A 491 11.03 10.03 -17.69
N MET A 492 12.17 9.36 -17.67
CA MET A 492 12.70 8.61 -18.80
C MET A 492 11.71 7.54 -19.24
N LEU A 493 11.31 6.66 -18.33
CA LEU A 493 10.41 5.55 -18.61
C LEU A 493 9.05 6.06 -19.10
N ARG A 494 8.55 7.15 -18.51
CA ARG A 494 7.31 7.78 -18.96
C ARG A 494 7.41 8.35 -20.37
N ALA A 495 8.50 9.03 -20.71
CA ALA A 495 8.73 9.60 -22.04
C ALA A 495 8.86 8.51 -23.10
N LEU A 496 9.50 7.39 -22.74
CA LEU A 496 9.66 6.22 -23.60
C LEU A 496 8.42 5.33 -23.69
N GLN A 497 7.38 5.64 -22.91
CA GLN A 497 6.18 4.83 -22.72
C GLN A 497 6.53 3.39 -22.31
N VAL A 498 7.36 3.23 -21.29
CA VAL A 498 7.68 1.95 -20.66
C VAL A 498 7.25 2.04 -19.20
N ASP A 499 6.35 1.16 -18.78
CA ASP A 499 5.78 1.16 -17.44
C ASP A 499 6.45 0.12 -16.53
N LEU A 500 6.90 -1.01 -17.09
CA LEU A 500 7.56 -2.09 -16.36
C LEU A 500 8.71 -2.66 -17.19
N ILE A 501 9.74 -3.18 -16.53
CA ILE A 501 10.81 -3.93 -17.17
C ILE A 501 10.77 -5.36 -16.63
N PHE A 502 10.69 -6.33 -17.54
CA PHE A 502 10.85 -7.75 -17.23
C PHE A 502 12.24 -8.21 -17.66
N LEU A 503 12.93 -8.97 -16.82
CA LEU A 503 14.28 -9.46 -17.06
C LEU A 503 14.34 -10.99 -16.89
N GLU A 504 14.56 -11.74 -17.97
CA GLU A 504 14.74 -13.20 -17.91
C GLU A 504 16.02 -13.58 -17.15
N ASP A 505 16.00 -14.70 -16.41
CA ASP A 505 17.13 -15.20 -15.61
C ASP A 505 18.44 -15.34 -16.41
N GLY A 506 18.33 -15.69 -17.68
CA GLY A 506 19.47 -15.81 -18.60
C GLY A 506 20.21 -14.51 -18.88
N ILE A 507 19.68 -13.35 -18.49
CA ILE A 507 20.25 -12.04 -18.82
C ILE A 507 21.14 -11.50 -17.70
N SER A 508 22.44 -11.41 -18.00
CA SER A 508 23.41 -10.84 -17.05
C SER A 508 23.15 -9.36 -16.76
N SER A 509 23.57 -8.91 -15.57
CA SER A 509 23.48 -7.49 -15.18
C SER A 509 24.24 -6.53 -16.12
N LYS A 510 25.30 -7.03 -16.80
CA LYS A 510 26.02 -6.29 -17.86
C LYS A 510 25.13 -6.04 -19.09
N ARG A 511 24.27 -6.99 -19.45
CA ARG A 511 23.34 -6.91 -20.58
C ARG A 511 22.20 -5.94 -20.28
N LEU A 512 21.60 -6.02 -19.09
CA LEU A 512 20.64 -5.00 -18.62
C LEU A 512 21.23 -3.59 -18.70
N ALA A 513 22.48 -3.40 -18.26
CA ALA A 513 23.16 -2.11 -18.33
C ALA A 513 23.31 -1.56 -19.77
N ARG A 514 23.42 -2.43 -20.79
CA ARG A 514 23.43 -2.00 -22.21
C ARG A 514 22.05 -1.55 -22.65
N VAL A 515 21.00 -2.29 -22.31
CA VAL A 515 19.62 -1.91 -22.61
C VAL A 515 19.28 -0.56 -21.97
N LEU A 516 19.62 -0.35 -20.70
CA LEU A 516 19.41 0.94 -20.02
C LEU A 516 20.16 2.10 -20.70
N ARG A 517 21.39 1.88 -21.20
CA ARG A 517 22.13 2.90 -21.94
C ARG A 517 21.44 3.27 -23.25
N GLN A 518 20.95 2.27 -23.99
CA GLN A 518 20.15 2.51 -25.19
C GLN A 518 18.89 3.32 -24.87
N MET A 519 18.21 3.00 -23.76
CA MET A 519 17.05 3.79 -23.32
C MET A 519 17.40 5.23 -22.99
N PHE A 520 18.53 5.50 -22.32
CA PHE A 520 18.98 6.89 -22.08
C PHE A 520 19.27 7.63 -23.39
N GLU A 521 19.88 6.96 -24.37
CA GLU A 521 20.13 7.56 -25.68
C GLU A 521 18.83 7.90 -26.43
N LEU A 522 17.85 6.99 -26.40
CA LEU A 522 16.52 7.24 -26.97
C LEU A 522 15.80 8.39 -26.27
N TYR A 523 15.94 8.47 -24.94
CA TYR A 523 15.37 9.56 -24.15
C TYR A 523 15.98 10.92 -24.53
N ASP A 524 17.30 11.01 -24.68
CA ASP A 524 17.98 12.24 -25.11
C ASP A 524 17.51 12.70 -26.50
N ARG A 525 17.36 11.76 -27.43
CA ARG A 525 16.87 12.06 -28.79
C ARG A 525 15.44 12.52 -28.81
N SER A 526 14.60 12.02 -27.89
CA SER A 526 13.20 12.45 -27.76
C SER A 526 13.03 13.86 -27.22
N GLY A 527 14.12 14.55 -26.85
CA GLY A 527 14.12 15.94 -26.45
C GLY A 527 13.59 16.19 -25.04
N GLY A 528 13.16 15.17 -24.29
CA GLY A 528 12.77 15.22 -22.86
C GLY A 528 11.58 16.13 -22.49
N GLU A 529 11.24 17.11 -23.32
CA GLU A 529 10.39 18.26 -22.99
C GLU A 529 9.10 18.32 -23.82
N THR A 530 9.09 17.77 -25.03
CA THR A 530 7.88 17.70 -25.84
C THR A 530 7.05 16.50 -25.37
N GLY A 531 5.88 16.77 -24.79
CA GLY A 531 4.93 15.77 -24.28
C GLY A 531 4.46 14.72 -25.31
N THR A 532 4.94 14.80 -26.55
CA THR A 532 4.94 13.77 -27.59
C THR A 532 6.19 12.88 -27.44
N GLY A 533 6.32 12.20 -26.30
CA GLY A 533 7.45 11.28 -26.07
C GLY A 533 7.53 10.23 -27.19
N ILE A 534 8.75 9.93 -27.66
CA ILE A 534 8.99 8.90 -28.67
C ILE A 534 8.58 7.55 -28.07
N ARG A 535 7.61 6.90 -28.70
CA ARG A 535 7.22 5.54 -28.36
C ARG A 535 8.39 4.62 -28.68
N VAL A 536 9.00 4.04 -27.64
CA VAL A 536 10.07 3.07 -27.86
C VAL A 536 9.49 1.80 -28.48
N GLU A 537 10.11 1.30 -29.53
CA GLU A 537 9.76 0.06 -30.22
C GLU A 537 10.90 -0.97 -30.12
N GLU A 538 10.60 -2.24 -30.43
CA GLU A 538 11.56 -3.35 -30.38
C GLU A 538 12.77 -3.12 -31.31
N ILE A 539 12.53 -2.48 -32.46
CA ILE A 539 13.56 -2.15 -33.46
C ILE A 539 14.73 -1.35 -32.87
N HIS A 540 14.48 -0.54 -31.83
CA HIS A 540 15.51 0.30 -31.22
C HIS A 540 16.57 -0.49 -30.43
N PHE A 541 16.36 -1.78 -30.20
CA PHE A 541 17.26 -2.64 -29.42
C PHE A 541 17.92 -3.75 -30.24
N GLN A 542 17.66 -3.84 -31.55
CA GLN A 542 18.17 -4.91 -32.42
C GLN A 542 19.71 -4.99 -32.45
N LEU A 543 20.40 -3.86 -32.25
CA LEU A 543 21.87 -3.79 -32.26
C LEU A 543 22.52 -4.33 -30.97
N ILE A 544 21.74 -4.74 -29.97
CA ILE A 544 22.30 -5.25 -28.71
C ILE A 544 22.50 -6.77 -28.82
N PRO A 545 23.75 -7.26 -28.90
CA PRO A 545 24.00 -8.67 -29.19
C PRO A 545 23.55 -9.58 -28.05
N LYS A 546 22.99 -10.75 -28.42
CA LYS A 546 22.56 -11.84 -27.51
C LYS A 546 21.40 -11.47 -26.57
N ILE A 547 20.61 -10.47 -26.94
CA ILE A 547 19.41 -10.04 -26.22
C ILE A 547 18.30 -9.85 -27.25
N ARG A 548 17.11 -10.36 -26.96
CA ARG A 548 15.88 -9.97 -27.65
C ARG A 548 15.07 -9.10 -26.72
N VAL A 549 14.67 -7.92 -27.17
CA VAL A 549 13.78 -7.04 -26.42
C VAL A 549 12.42 -7.09 -27.09
N MET A 550 11.39 -7.40 -26.30
CA MET A 550 9.99 -7.39 -26.76
C MET A 550 9.20 -6.37 -25.97
N ILE A 551 8.28 -5.67 -26.61
CA ILE A 551 7.43 -4.67 -25.95
C ILE A 551 5.99 -5.11 -26.01
N HIS A 552 5.42 -5.33 -24.84
CA HIS A 552 4.06 -5.80 -24.71
C HIS A 552 3.17 -4.71 -24.12
N GLU A 553 2.02 -4.46 -24.76
CA GLU A 553 0.99 -3.55 -24.26
C GLU A 553 -0.20 -4.31 -23.68
N PHE A 554 -0.29 -4.35 -22.35
CA PHE A 554 -1.46 -4.83 -21.65
C PHE A 554 -2.59 -3.79 -21.74
N THR A 555 -3.68 -4.20 -22.37
CA THR A 555 -4.97 -3.50 -22.35
C THR A 555 -5.95 -4.29 -21.49
N VAL A 556 -6.91 -3.60 -20.87
CA VAL A 556 -7.80 -4.17 -19.84
C VAL A 556 -8.58 -5.42 -20.31
N ASP A 557 -8.75 -5.58 -21.63
CA ASP A 557 -9.62 -6.59 -22.23
C ASP A 557 -8.86 -7.67 -23.04
N GLN A 558 -7.52 -7.68 -23.04
CA GLN A 558 -6.74 -8.65 -23.84
C GLN A 558 -5.86 -9.54 -22.96
N PRO A 559 -6.17 -10.85 -22.84
CA PRO A 559 -5.17 -11.83 -22.45
C PRO A 559 -4.16 -11.97 -23.58
N PHE A 560 -2.87 -11.94 -23.24
CA PHE A 560 -1.79 -12.23 -24.16
C PHE A 560 -1.50 -13.73 -24.19
N GLN A 561 -1.13 -14.24 -25.37
CA GLN A 561 -0.71 -15.63 -25.59
C GLN A 561 0.43 -15.65 -26.63
N SER A 562 1.61 -16.11 -26.24
CA SER A 562 2.81 -16.32 -27.05
C SER A 562 3.36 -17.73 -26.75
N ASP A 563 3.48 -18.54 -27.80
CA ASP A 563 3.91 -19.95 -27.65
C ASP A 563 5.42 -20.11 -27.41
N VAL A 564 6.22 -19.06 -27.65
CA VAL A 564 7.70 -19.17 -27.75
C VAL A 564 8.44 -18.63 -26.52
N TYR A 565 7.87 -17.64 -25.85
CA TYR A 565 8.51 -16.95 -24.71
C TYR A 565 7.70 -17.16 -23.44
N PRO A 566 8.35 -17.47 -22.29
CA PRO A 566 7.63 -17.70 -21.04
C PRO A 566 6.84 -16.46 -20.65
N GLU A 567 5.57 -16.66 -20.33
CA GLU A 567 4.64 -15.59 -19.98
C GLU A 567 4.57 -15.41 -18.48
N PRO A 568 4.82 -14.19 -17.98
CA PRO A 568 4.56 -13.94 -16.58
C PRO A 568 3.06 -13.72 -16.36
N LYS A 569 2.51 -14.40 -15.35
CA LYS A 569 1.10 -14.33 -15.01
C LYS A 569 0.82 -13.07 -14.19
N PHE A 570 0.13 -12.10 -14.78
CA PHE A 570 -0.39 -10.96 -14.04
C PHE A 570 -1.88 -10.79 -14.28
N GLU A 571 -2.67 -11.33 -13.35
CA GLU A 571 -4.11 -11.05 -13.31
C GLU A 571 -4.40 -9.63 -12.78
N GLU A 572 -3.44 -8.98 -12.10
CA GLU A 572 -3.64 -7.72 -11.38
C GLU A 572 -3.23 -6.44 -12.16
N LEU A 573 -2.56 -6.57 -13.30
CA LEU A 573 -2.15 -5.42 -14.11
C LEU A 573 -3.29 -4.98 -15.03
N GLY A 574 -3.93 -3.85 -14.72
CA GLY A 574 -5.00 -3.32 -15.55
C GLY A 574 -4.50 -2.73 -16.87
N ARG A 575 -3.46 -1.88 -16.83
CA ARG A 575 -2.90 -1.19 -18.01
C ARG A 575 -1.40 -0.96 -17.83
N ALA A 576 -0.60 -1.58 -18.68
CA ALA A 576 0.86 -1.47 -18.61
C ALA A 576 1.51 -1.68 -19.98
N ARG A 577 2.61 -0.98 -20.23
CA ARG A 577 3.53 -1.26 -21.33
C ARG A 577 4.83 -1.83 -20.79
N ILE A 578 5.08 -3.11 -21.07
CA ILE A 578 6.16 -3.88 -20.47
C ILE A 578 7.29 -4.04 -21.49
N LEU A 579 8.50 -3.67 -21.09
CA LEU A 579 9.74 -3.96 -21.81
C LEU A 579 10.30 -5.29 -21.32
N HIS A 580 10.11 -6.36 -22.08
CA HIS A 580 10.67 -7.66 -21.79
C HIS A 580 12.07 -7.81 -22.37
N ILE A 581 13.01 -8.27 -21.56
CA ILE A 581 14.41 -8.47 -21.93
C ILE A 581 14.72 -9.96 -21.81
N PHE A 582 14.75 -10.63 -22.97
CA PHE A 582 15.02 -12.06 -23.09
C PHE A 582 16.41 -12.35 -23.63
N ARG A 583 16.94 -13.52 -23.29
CA ARG A 583 18.11 -14.10 -23.93
C ARG A 583 17.71 -14.48 -25.34
N ASP A 584 18.45 -13.96 -26.30
CA ASP A 584 18.29 -14.36 -27.68
C ASP A 584 18.66 -15.86 -27.84
N ARG A 585 17.74 -16.62 -28.45
CA ARG A 585 17.84 -18.07 -28.69
C ARG A 585 18.17 -18.39 -30.15
N GLY A 586 18.23 -17.39 -31.05
CA GLY A 586 18.63 -17.55 -32.45
C GLY A 586 17.68 -18.39 -33.31
N ALA A 587 16.46 -18.69 -32.84
CA ALA A 587 15.55 -19.64 -33.49
C ALA A 587 14.59 -19.00 -34.52
N GLU A 588 14.43 -17.68 -34.50
CA GLU A 588 13.54 -16.93 -35.41
C GLU A 588 14.15 -15.58 -35.75
N ASP A 589 15.13 -15.57 -36.66
CA ASP A 589 15.28 -14.42 -37.54
C ASP A 589 14.13 -14.51 -38.55
N SER A 590 12.91 -14.15 -38.14
CA SER A 590 11.93 -13.75 -39.14
C SER A 590 12.60 -12.69 -40.01
N LEU A 591 12.36 -12.71 -41.32
CA LEU A 591 12.89 -11.71 -42.26
C LEU A 591 12.42 -10.32 -41.80
N SER A 592 13.12 -9.75 -40.83
CA SER A 592 12.94 -8.41 -40.35
C SER A 592 13.29 -7.52 -41.52
N ASP A 593 12.39 -6.59 -41.81
CA ASP A 593 12.71 -5.45 -42.66
C ASP A 593 14.11 -4.93 -42.29
N ALA A 594 14.85 -4.51 -43.32
CA ALA A 594 16.19 -3.96 -43.15
C ALA A 594 16.16 -2.94 -42.01
N PRO A 595 17.13 -2.99 -41.07
CA PRO A 595 17.12 -2.14 -39.88
C PRO A 595 16.93 -0.69 -40.33
N ARG A 596 15.83 -0.09 -39.90
CA ARG A 596 15.52 1.29 -40.24
C ARG A 596 16.19 2.18 -39.20
N ASP A 597 16.76 3.28 -39.68
CA ASP A 597 17.09 4.45 -38.89
C ASP A 597 15.82 4.95 -38.15
N TRP A 598 16.04 5.73 -37.09
CA TRP A 598 15.02 6.34 -36.24
C TRP A 598 13.99 7.21 -37.01
N THR A 599 14.30 7.65 -38.23
CA THR A 599 13.39 8.31 -39.18
C THR A 599 12.53 7.34 -40.00
N SER A 600 12.56 6.04 -39.68
CA SER A 600 11.97 4.96 -40.49
C SER A 600 12.57 4.84 -41.90
N THR A 601 13.76 5.41 -42.14
CA THR A 601 14.51 5.20 -43.38
C THR A 601 15.41 3.96 -43.24
N PRO A 602 15.55 3.10 -44.25
CA PRO A 602 16.44 1.93 -44.16
C PRO A 602 17.90 2.36 -43.91
N MET A 603 18.56 1.81 -42.89
CA MET A 603 19.99 2.06 -42.65
C MET A 603 20.84 1.41 -43.76
N PRO A 604 21.92 2.07 -44.21
CA PRO A 604 22.87 1.45 -45.12
C PRO A 604 23.51 0.22 -44.47
N ILE A 605 23.66 -0.86 -45.24
CA ILE A 605 24.18 -2.17 -44.81
C ILE A 605 25.62 -2.08 -44.22
N SER A 606 26.35 -0.98 -44.47
CA SER A 606 27.74 -0.79 -44.04
C SER A 606 27.97 -0.58 -42.53
N TYR A 607 26.92 -0.50 -41.70
CA TYR A 607 27.00 -0.35 -40.24
C TYR A 607 26.63 -1.64 -39.46
N ARG A 608 26.41 -2.76 -40.14
CA ARG A 608 26.09 -4.06 -39.50
C ARG A 608 27.30 -4.71 -38.82
#